data_AF-A0A962V504-F1
#
_entry.id   AF-A0A962V504-F1
#
_cell.length_a   1.000
_cell.length_b   1.000
_cell.length_c   1.000
_cell.angle_alpha   90.00
_cell.angle_beta   90.00
_cell.angle_gamma   90.00
#
_symmetry.space_group_name_H-M   'P 1'
#
loop_
_entity.id
_entity.type
_entity.pdbx_description
1 polymer ?
#
loop_
_entity_poly.entity_id
_entity_poly.type
_entity_poly.pdbx_seq_one_letter_code
_entity_poly.pdbx_strand_id
1 'polypeptide(L)'
;QLLVFFQLRQHPPPTRLNIQLPGQFDKTWNRFGIKEKPPRRGKKTFWLSQWLQLLPPSQLLARLGGDWETIAEVLHSHTFRDTVLAAWDNAAVAYQDDTYINWRLQHCANRDFVNLFPALAPGLAFSQRIDRLANFLHRALPQMPALSLWELSELVAPCSPMPADLSEQLIRHCLPALKKHHSDGDSARQVAARLAANLAPELFPLLDRLDLQVPAALYDAYQLRFQLQQVFVSSPENY
;
A
#
# COMPACT_ATOMS: atom_id res chain seq x y z
N GLN A 1 -15.16 0.76 25.93
CA GLN A 1 -15.49 2.14 25.49
C GLN A 1 -15.57 2.24 23.97
N LEU A 2 -14.59 1.75 23.20
CA LEU A 2 -14.63 1.79 21.73
C LEU A 2 -15.87 1.10 21.12
N LEU A 3 -16.31 -0.04 21.67
CA LEU A 3 -17.55 -0.75 21.30
C LEU A 3 -18.84 0.00 21.62
N VAL A 4 -18.77 1.08 22.42
CA VAL A 4 -19.94 1.96 22.64
C VAL A 4 -20.18 2.81 21.40
N PHE A 5 -19.12 3.17 20.69
CA PHE A 5 -19.18 4.05 19.53
C PHE A 5 -19.32 3.28 18.20
N PHE A 6 -18.97 1.99 18.19
CA PHE A 6 -19.03 1.13 17.00
C PHE A 6 -19.83 -0.12 17.29
N GLN A 7 -20.96 -0.25 16.62
CA GLN A 7 -21.83 -1.42 16.74
C GLN A 7 -22.28 -1.89 15.36
N LEU A 8 -22.14 -3.19 15.10
CA LEU A 8 -22.91 -3.86 14.06
C LEU A 8 -24.26 -4.25 14.63
N ARG A 9 -25.36 -3.75 14.04
CA ARG A 9 -26.72 -4.13 14.42
C ARG A 9 -27.32 -5.04 13.38
N GLN A 10 -27.80 -6.20 13.82
CA GLN A 10 -28.46 -7.23 13.02
C GLN A 10 -29.97 -7.24 13.36
N HIS A 11 -30.81 -6.30 12.90
CA HIS A 11 -32.27 -6.41 13.08
C HIS A 11 -33.09 -5.36 12.31
N PRO A 12 -34.14 -5.79 11.56
CA PRO A 12 -34.09 -6.79 10.49
C PRO A 12 -33.05 -6.42 9.41
N PRO A 13 -32.73 -7.28 8.42
CA PRO A 13 -31.82 -6.92 7.34
C PRO A 13 -32.23 -5.60 6.67
N PRO A 14 -31.26 -4.77 6.26
CA PRO A 14 -29.82 -5.04 6.18
C PRO A 14 -29.05 -4.75 7.49
N THR A 15 -27.95 -5.47 7.72
CA THR A 15 -26.96 -5.16 8.77
C THR A 15 -26.49 -3.71 8.62
N ARG A 16 -26.36 -2.98 9.73
CA ARG A 16 -25.88 -1.58 9.70
C ARG A 16 -24.76 -1.35 10.71
N LEU A 17 -23.75 -0.58 10.28
CA LEU A 17 -22.71 -0.05 11.15
C LEU A 17 -23.23 1.25 11.74
N ASN A 18 -23.39 1.27 13.06
CA ASN A 18 -23.76 2.45 13.79
C ASN A 18 -22.49 3.05 14.40
N ILE A 19 -22.06 4.21 13.88
CA ILE A 19 -20.97 5.00 14.44
C ILE A 19 -21.55 6.17 15.23
N GLN A 20 -21.56 6.07 16.56
CA GLN A 20 -22.02 7.15 17.44
C GLN A 20 -20.82 7.83 18.09
N LEU A 21 -20.43 8.99 17.58
CA LEU A 21 -19.37 9.79 18.20
C LEU A 21 -19.97 10.86 19.10
N PRO A 22 -19.38 11.14 20.28
CA PRO A 22 -19.88 12.18 21.15
C PRO A 22 -19.78 13.57 20.50
N GLY A 23 -20.66 14.47 20.95
CA GLY A 23 -20.66 15.87 20.49
C GLY A 23 -19.50 16.69 21.03
N GLN A 24 -18.89 16.25 22.14
CA GLN A 24 -17.80 16.94 22.82
C GLN A 24 -16.64 15.98 23.06
N PHE A 25 -15.43 16.53 23.17
CA PHE A 25 -14.24 15.76 23.52
C PHE A 25 -14.25 15.45 25.01
N ASP A 26 -14.00 14.19 25.36
CA ASP A 26 -13.85 13.76 26.75
C ASP A 26 -12.36 13.79 27.13
N LYS A 27 -12.01 14.59 28.14
CA LYS A 27 -10.62 14.75 28.61
C LYS A 27 -9.97 13.43 29.03
N THR A 28 -10.76 12.42 29.41
CA THR A 28 -10.22 11.09 29.74
C THR A 28 -9.58 10.41 28.53
N TRP A 29 -9.92 10.81 27.30
CA TRP A 29 -9.35 10.24 26.08
C TRP A 29 -7.86 10.55 25.90
N ASN A 30 -7.36 11.59 26.58
CA ASN A 30 -5.93 11.91 26.59
C ASN A 30 -5.08 10.74 27.12
N ARG A 31 -5.62 9.91 28.04
CA ARG A 31 -4.91 8.73 28.56
C ARG A 31 -4.67 7.64 27.49
N PHE A 32 -5.41 7.69 26.39
CA PHE A 32 -5.26 6.81 25.24
C PHE A 32 -4.46 7.46 24.10
N GLY A 33 -3.86 8.64 24.34
CA GLY A 33 -3.10 9.38 23.33
C GLY A 33 -3.96 10.10 22.29
N ILE A 34 -5.28 10.13 22.46
CA ILE A 34 -6.19 10.81 21.52
C ILE A 34 -6.13 12.31 21.75
N LYS A 35 -5.91 13.05 20.67
CA LYS A 35 -5.81 14.51 20.68
C LYS A 35 -7.16 15.16 20.39
N GLU A 36 -7.44 16.28 21.07
CA GLU A 36 -8.70 17.03 20.92
C GLU A 36 -8.78 17.80 19.59
N LYS A 37 -7.74 18.57 19.26
CA LYS A 37 -7.79 19.55 18.16
C LYS A 37 -7.33 18.93 16.83
N PRO A 38 -8.19 18.88 15.79
CA PRO A 38 -7.78 18.44 14.46
C PRO A 38 -6.94 19.53 13.76
N PRO A 39 -5.96 19.15 12.92
CA PRO A 39 -5.18 20.13 12.17
C PRO A 39 -5.97 20.76 11.01
N ARG A 40 -6.72 19.97 10.24
CA ARG A 40 -7.45 20.41 9.02
C ARG A 40 -8.73 19.62 8.71
N ARG A 41 -9.24 18.82 9.65
CA ARG A 41 -10.38 17.90 9.43
C ARG A 41 -11.52 18.18 10.41
N GLY A 42 -12.72 17.71 10.09
CA GLY A 42 -13.85 17.75 11.03
C GLY A 42 -13.52 17.01 12.33
N LYS A 43 -13.90 17.58 13.48
CA LYS A 43 -13.58 17.05 14.83
C LYS A 43 -13.96 15.58 14.98
N LYS A 44 -15.18 15.21 14.60
CA LYS A 44 -15.68 13.83 14.69
C LYS A 44 -14.84 12.85 13.87
N THR A 45 -14.60 13.15 12.59
CA THR A 45 -13.73 12.36 11.70
C THR A 45 -12.33 12.17 12.28
N PHE A 46 -11.76 13.24 12.86
CA PHE A 46 -10.45 13.18 13.47
C PHE A 46 -10.42 12.26 14.69
N TRP A 47 -11.37 12.41 15.62
CA TRP A 47 -11.46 11.53 16.79
C TRP A 47 -11.74 10.09 16.39
N LEU A 48 -12.63 9.87 15.41
CA LEU A 48 -12.92 8.55 14.86
C LEU A 48 -11.66 7.85 14.37
N SER A 49 -10.85 8.54 13.57
CA SER A 49 -9.63 7.98 13.00
C SER A 49 -8.61 7.59 14.08
N GLN A 50 -8.49 8.38 15.16
CA GLN A 50 -7.57 8.09 16.26
C GLN A 50 -8.05 6.89 17.07
N TRP A 51 -9.36 6.81 17.35
CA TRP A 51 -9.96 5.65 18.03
C TRP A 51 -9.70 4.36 17.25
N LEU A 52 -9.97 4.37 15.94
CA LEU A 52 -9.75 3.21 15.08
C LEU A 52 -8.29 2.75 15.00
N GLN A 53 -7.33 3.66 15.21
CA GLN A 53 -5.90 3.37 15.20
C GLN A 53 -5.38 2.78 16.52
N LEU A 54 -6.21 2.65 17.57
CA LEU A 54 -5.80 2.05 18.83
C LEU A 54 -5.75 0.52 18.81
N LEU A 55 -6.27 -0.13 17.77
CA LEU A 55 -6.37 -1.58 17.67
C LEU A 55 -6.10 -2.06 16.24
N PRO A 56 -5.59 -3.29 16.06
CA PRO A 56 -5.54 -3.94 14.76
C PRO A 56 -6.96 -4.10 14.19
N PRO A 57 -7.19 -3.84 12.88
CA PRO A 57 -8.50 -3.99 12.27
C PRO A 57 -9.12 -5.38 12.47
N SER A 58 -8.35 -6.47 12.38
CA SER A 58 -8.84 -7.84 12.57
C SER A 58 -9.39 -8.05 13.98
N GLN A 59 -8.72 -7.50 15.00
CA GLN A 59 -9.22 -7.57 16.38
C GLN A 59 -10.48 -6.73 16.57
N LEU A 60 -10.56 -5.57 15.92
CA LEU A 60 -11.76 -4.74 15.97
C LEU A 60 -12.94 -5.46 15.31
N LEU A 61 -12.73 -6.07 14.15
CA LEU A 61 -13.75 -6.84 13.44
C LEU A 61 -14.26 -8.02 14.28
N ALA A 62 -13.35 -8.79 14.89
CA ALA A 62 -13.72 -9.89 15.78
C ALA A 62 -14.62 -9.43 16.95
N ARG A 63 -14.33 -8.24 17.52
CA ARG A 63 -15.16 -7.66 18.59
C ARG A 63 -16.51 -7.12 18.10
N LEU A 64 -16.61 -6.76 16.83
CA LEU A 64 -17.88 -6.38 16.21
C LEU A 64 -18.75 -7.59 15.85
N GLY A 65 -18.19 -8.80 15.90
CA GLY A 65 -18.92 -10.04 15.59
C GLY A 65 -19.30 -10.18 14.13
N GLY A 66 -18.48 -9.66 13.21
CA GLY A 66 -18.70 -9.74 11.77
C GLY A 66 -17.49 -10.33 11.02
N ASP A 67 -17.63 -10.49 9.72
CA ASP A 67 -16.56 -10.83 8.77
C ASP A 67 -16.25 -9.64 7.84
N TRP A 68 -15.22 -9.80 7.01
CA TRP A 68 -14.72 -8.72 6.16
C TRP A 68 -15.70 -8.36 5.03
N GLU A 69 -16.43 -9.34 4.53
CA GLU A 69 -17.42 -9.20 3.47
C GLU A 69 -18.61 -8.37 3.98
N THR A 70 -19.12 -8.74 5.16
CA THR A 70 -20.21 -8.03 5.84
C THR A 70 -19.80 -6.59 6.13
N ILE A 71 -18.61 -6.36 6.69
CA ILE A 71 -18.21 -4.98 7.02
C ILE A 71 -17.97 -4.14 5.77
N ALA A 72 -17.50 -4.73 4.67
CA ALA A 72 -17.31 -4.02 3.41
C ALA A 72 -18.63 -3.60 2.77
N GLU A 73 -19.63 -4.49 2.76
CA GLU A 73 -20.98 -4.18 2.30
C GLU A 73 -21.58 -3.03 3.12
N VAL A 74 -21.48 -3.12 4.44
CA VAL A 74 -22.00 -2.11 5.36
C VAL A 74 -21.28 -0.77 5.20
N LEU A 75 -19.95 -0.79 5.03
CA LEU A 75 -19.16 0.42 4.81
C LEU A 75 -19.42 1.05 3.44
N HIS A 76 -19.81 0.28 2.42
CA HIS A 76 -19.97 0.78 1.04
C HIS A 76 -20.85 2.03 0.95
N SER A 77 -21.94 2.07 1.72
CA SER A 77 -22.90 3.18 1.75
C SER A 77 -22.72 4.13 2.94
N HIS A 78 -21.72 3.91 3.78
CA HIS A 78 -21.57 4.63 5.04
C HIS A 78 -20.84 5.96 4.87
N THR A 79 -21.34 7.03 5.51
CA THR A 79 -20.76 8.40 5.37
C THR A 79 -19.32 8.52 5.88
N PHE A 80 -18.92 7.64 6.79
CA PHE A 80 -17.56 7.58 7.32
C PHE A 80 -16.66 6.54 6.61
N ARG A 81 -17.11 5.90 5.51
CA ARG A 81 -16.38 4.83 4.80
C ARG A 81 -14.90 5.12 4.65
N ASP A 82 -14.56 6.23 3.99
CA ASP A 82 -13.18 6.54 3.66
C ASP A 82 -12.34 6.87 4.91
N THR A 83 -12.98 7.39 5.95
CA THR A 83 -12.32 7.62 7.25
C THR A 83 -12.01 6.32 7.96
N VAL A 84 -12.95 5.37 7.95
CA VAL A 84 -12.76 4.04 8.56
C VAL A 84 -11.66 3.29 7.83
N LEU A 85 -11.75 3.20 6.50
CA LEU A 85 -10.76 2.51 5.68
C LEU A 85 -9.37 3.12 5.84
N ALA A 86 -9.22 4.45 5.72
CA ALA A 86 -7.91 5.08 5.88
C ALA A 86 -7.33 4.90 7.30
N ALA A 87 -8.17 4.91 8.34
CA ALA A 87 -7.71 4.66 9.70
C ALA A 87 -7.27 3.20 9.91
N TRP A 88 -8.00 2.25 9.31
CA TRP A 88 -7.65 0.83 9.33
C TRP A 88 -6.41 0.51 8.51
N ASP A 89 -6.25 1.13 7.33
CA ASP A 89 -5.04 1.01 6.51
C ASP A 89 -3.80 1.42 7.34
N ASN A 90 -3.86 2.55 8.04
CA ASN A 90 -2.77 3.00 8.93
C ASN A 90 -2.56 2.06 10.13
N ALA A 91 -3.65 1.64 10.78
CA ALA A 91 -3.58 0.75 11.93
C ALA A 91 -2.96 -0.61 11.55
N ALA A 92 -3.35 -1.17 10.41
CA ALA A 92 -2.88 -2.46 9.94
C ALA A 92 -1.37 -2.46 9.70
N VAL A 93 -0.82 -1.38 9.12
CA VAL A 93 0.63 -1.23 8.96
C VAL A 93 1.32 -1.14 10.32
N ALA A 94 0.78 -0.33 11.24
CA ALA A 94 1.36 -0.12 12.57
C ALA A 94 1.38 -1.40 13.42
N TYR A 95 0.36 -2.26 13.30
CA TYR A 95 0.23 -3.50 14.05
C TYR A 95 0.62 -4.76 13.26
N GLN A 96 1.10 -4.61 12.02
CA GLN A 96 1.40 -5.74 11.12
C GLN A 96 0.21 -6.71 10.98
N ASP A 97 -1.00 -6.15 10.81
CA ASP A 97 -2.24 -6.91 10.64
C ASP A 97 -2.34 -7.48 9.21
N ASP A 98 -1.60 -8.56 8.97
CA ASP A 98 -1.49 -9.22 7.68
C ASP A 98 -2.83 -9.71 7.14
N THR A 99 -3.74 -10.12 8.03
CA THR A 99 -5.08 -10.61 7.70
C THR A 99 -5.90 -9.50 7.05
N TYR A 100 -5.93 -8.31 7.65
CA TYR A 100 -6.59 -7.15 7.05
C TYR A 100 -5.91 -6.73 5.75
N ILE A 101 -4.58 -6.62 5.73
CA ILE A 101 -3.85 -6.14 4.56
C ILE A 101 -4.10 -7.06 3.36
N ASN A 102 -4.01 -8.38 3.57
CA ASN A 102 -4.27 -9.36 2.52
C ASN A 102 -5.70 -9.26 1.99
N TRP A 103 -6.69 -9.17 2.88
CA TRP A 103 -8.08 -8.96 2.47
C TRP A 103 -8.24 -7.67 1.65
N ARG A 104 -7.67 -6.57 2.15
CA ARG A 104 -7.79 -5.22 1.57
C ARG A 104 -7.21 -5.15 0.16
N LEU A 105 -6.04 -5.74 -0.05
CA LEU A 105 -5.35 -5.80 -1.35
C LEU A 105 -6.00 -6.79 -2.33
N GLN A 106 -6.64 -7.86 -1.82
CA GLN A 106 -7.34 -8.83 -2.66
C GLN A 106 -8.66 -8.28 -3.22
N HIS A 107 -9.35 -7.42 -2.47
CA HIS A 107 -10.69 -6.92 -2.80
C HIS A 107 -10.73 -5.47 -3.29
N CYS A 108 -9.58 -4.80 -3.45
CA CYS A 108 -9.53 -3.48 -4.05
C CYS A 108 -9.58 -3.56 -5.59
N ALA A 109 -10.11 -2.52 -6.23
CA ALA A 109 -10.04 -2.40 -7.69
C ALA A 109 -8.58 -2.21 -8.13
N ASN A 110 -8.24 -2.60 -9.37
CA ASN A 110 -6.88 -2.46 -9.90
C ASN A 110 -6.35 -1.02 -9.79
N ARG A 111 -7.20 -0.02 -10.04
CA ARG A 111 -6.84 1.40 -9.90
C ARG A 111 -6.48 1.80 -8.46
N ASP A 112 -7.12 1.17 -7.48
CA ASP A 112 -6.93 1.49 -6.06
C ASP A 112 -5.68 0.76 -5.54
N PHE A 113 -5.40 -0.45 -6.06
CA PHE A 113 -4.21 -1.25 -5.71
C PHE A 113 -2.93 -0.45 -5.88
N VAL A 114 -2.81 0.32 -6.96
CA VAL A 114 -1.65 1.16 -7.27
C VAL A 114 -1.28 2.09 -6.11
N ASN A 115 -2.28 2.64 -5.41
CA ASN A 115 -2.09 3.54 -4.28
C ASN A 115 -2.04 2.81 -2.94
N LEU A 116 -2.82 1.74 -2.79
CA LEU A 116 -2.93 0.99 -1.53
C LEU A 116 -1.71 0.11 -1.28
N PHE A 117 -1.16 -0.52 -2.32
CA PHE A 117 -0.07 -1.46 -2.14
C PHE A 117 1.19 -0.82 -1.57
N PRO A 118 1.71 0.34 -2.06
CA PRO A 118 2.85 1.00 -1.44
C PRO A 118 2.63 1.36 0.03
N ALA A 119 1.40 1.76 0.37
CA ALA A 119 1.04 2.14 1.73
C ALA A 119 0.97 0.92 2.67
N LEU A 120 0.42 -0.21 2.20
CA LEU A 120 0.15 -1.39 3.04
C LEU A 120 1.26 -2.46 3.01
N ALA A 121 2.02 -2.55 1.92
CA ALA A 121 3.09 -3.53 1.73
C ALA A 121 4.11 -3.57 2.88
N PRO A 122 4.49 -2.45 3.54
CA PRO A 122 5.38 -2.50 4.70
C PRO A 122 4.89 -3.39 5.83
N GLY A 123 3.58 -3.60 5.97
CA GLY A 123 2.98 -4.50 6.97
C GLY A 123 2.97 -5.98 6.57
N LEU A 124 3.43 -6.35 5.37
CA LEU A 124 3.52 -7.73 4.89
C LEU A 124 4.95 -8.27 4.94
N ALA A 125 5.10 -9.59 5.02
CA ALA A 125 6.37 -10.26 4.79
C ALA A 125 6.83 -10.07 3.33
N PHE A 126 8.14 -10.08 3.07
CA PHE A 126 8.68 -9.81 1.73
C PHE A 126 8.13 -10.77 0.66
N SER A 127 8.06 -12.06 0.93
CA SER A 127 7.47 -13.06 0.02
C SER A 127 6.01 -12.73 -0.34
N GLN A 128 5.20 -12.36 0.65
CA GLN A 128 3.82 -11.95 0.42
C GLN A 128 3.72 -10.68 -0.44
N ARG A 129 4.64 -9.72 -0.28
CA ARG A 129 4.68 -8.52 -1.14
C ARG A 129 4.90 -8.92 -2.60
N ILE A 130 5.89 -9.79 -2.85
CA ILE A 130 6.18 -10.31 -4.20
C ILE A 130 4.95 -11.01 -4.77
N ASP A 131 4.34 -11.94 -4.03
CA ASP A 131 3.17 -12.69 -4.50
C ASP A 131 1.99 -11.78 -4.85
N ARG A 132 1.74 -10.75 -4.03
CA ARG A 132 0.65 -9.78 -4.27
C ARG A 132 0.94 -8.90 -5.48
N LEU A 133 2.18 -8.42 -5.62
CA LEU A 133 2.59 -7.64 -6.78
C LEU A 133 2.52 -8.47 -8.06
N ALA A 134 3.03 -9.70 -8.05
CA ALA A 134 2.97 -10.62 -9.20
C ALA A 134 1.52 -10.90 -9.64
N ASN A 135 0.64 -11.19 -8.69
CA ASN A 135 -0.79 -11.40 -8.97
C ASN A 135 -1.48 -10.14 -9.53
N PHE A 136 -1.09 -8.95 -9.07
CA PHE A 136 -1.59 -7.71 -9.64
C PHE A 136 -1.08 -7.50 -11.06
N LEU A 137 0.24 -7.61 -11.27
CA LEU A 137 0.86 -7.43 -12.57
C LEU A 137 0.30 -8.43 -13.60
N HIS A 138 0.10 -9.69 -13.24
CA HIS A 138 -0.51 -10.66 -14.15
C HIS A 138 -1.91 -10.25 -14.64
N ARG A 139 -2.74 -9.65 -13.78
CA ARG A 139 -4.13 -9.28 -14.08
C ARG A 139 -4.28 -7.90 -14.71
N ALA A 140 -3.58 -6.91 -14.17
CA ALA A 140 -3.80 -5.49 -14.46
C ALA A 140 -2.90 -4.99 -15.59
N LEU A 141 -1.67 -5.48 -15.66
CA LEU A 141 -0.65 -4.98 -16.58
C LEU A 141 -1.11 -5.00 -18.05
N PRO A 142 -1.75 -6.07 -18.59
CA PRO A 142 -2.27 -6.08 -19.97
C PRO A 142 -3.27 -4.95 -20.31
N GLN A 143 -3.89 -4.35 -19.30
CA GLN A 143 -4.95 -3.34 -19.44
C GLN A 143 -4.48 -1.94 -18.99
N MET A 144 -3.27 -1.81 -18.44
CA MET A 144 -2.78 -0.54 -17.94
C MET A 144 -2.40 0.40 -19.10
N PRO A 145 -2.82 1.67 -19.06
CA PRO A 145 -2.39 2.65 -20.06
C PRO A 145 -0.90 2.95 -19.89
N ALA A 146 -0.23 3.27 -21.00
CA ALA A 146 1.19 3.65 -21.01
C ALA A 146 1.53 4.86 -20.11
N LEU A 147 0.56 5.74 -19.83
CA LEU A 147 0.75 6.89 -18.93
C LEU A 147 0.85 6.50 -17.45
N SER A 148 0.50 5.27 -17.07
CA SER A 148 0.60 4.76 -15.69
C SER A 148 1.98 4.18 -15.34
N LEU A 149 2.99 4.32 -16.22
CA LEU A 149 4.33 3.81 -15.94
C LEU A 149 5.00 4.48 -14.73
N TRP A 150 4.69 5.75 -14.46
CA TRP A 150 5.17 6.44 -13.26
C TRP A 150 4.61 5.78 -12.00
N GLU A 151 3.32 5.49 -12.01
CA GLU A 151 2.62 4.85 -10.90
C GLU A 151 3.15 3.43 -10.65
N LEU A 152 3.53 2.71 -11.71
CA LEU A 152 4.21 1.42 -11.60
C LEU A 152 5.55 1.51 -10.87
N SER A 153 6.31 2.62 -11.02
CA SER A 153 7.59 2.76 -10.33
C SER A 153 7.47 2.88 -8.81
N GLU A 154 6.43 3.58 -8.34
CA GLU A 154 6.11 3.67 -6.91
C GLU A 154 5.52 2.34 -6.41
N LEU A 155 4.74 1.66 -7.24
CA LEU A 155 4.12 0.38 -6.92
C LEU A 155 5.14 -0.71 -6.57
N VAL A 156 6.27 -0.74 -7.27
CA VAL A 156 7.28 -1.78 -7.12
C VAL A 156 8.32 -1.50 -6.03
N ALA A 157 8.39 -0.25 -5.54
CA ALA A 157 9.38 0.16 -4.54
C ALA A 157 9.39 -0.69 -3.24
N PRO A 158 8.23 -1.12 -2.68
CA PRO A 158 8.20 -1.97 -1.49
C PRO A 158 8.76 -3.39 -1.69
N CYS A 159 9.01 -3.78 -2.94
CA CYS A 159 9.48 -5.11 -3.35
C CYS A 159 10.95 -5.12 -3.77
N SER A 160 11.70 -4.03 -3.56
CA SER A 160 13.10 -3.94 -3.95
C SER A 160 14.05 -4.66 -2.94
N PRO A 161 15.02 -5.47 -3.40
CA PRO A 161 15.25 -5.85 -4.80
C PRO A 161 14.24 -6.89 -5.29
N MET A 162 13.65 -6.65 -6.46
CA MET A 162 12.63 -7.54 -7.01
C MET A 162 13.26 -8.82 -7.58
N PRO A 163 12.57 -9.98 -7.48
CA PRO A 163 12.97 -11.20 -8.16
C PRO A 163 13.15 -11.00 -9.68
N ALA A 164 14.06 -11.77 -10.28
CA ALA A 164 14.44 -11.61 -11.68
C ALA A 164 13.31 -11.94 -12.66
N ASP A 165 12.52 -12.98 -12.38
CA ASP A 165 11.35 -13.36 -13.15
C ASP A 165 10.30 -12.23 -13.22
N LEU A 166 9.99 -11.63 -12.06
CA LEU A 166 9.03 -10.53 -11.99
C LEU A 166 9.58 -9.25 -12.63
N SER A 167 10.88 -9.01 -12.45
CA SER A 167 11.59 -7.90 -13.08
C SER A 167 11.56 -8.03 -14.61
N GLU A 168 11.78 -9.22 -15.16
CA GLU A 168 11.73 -9.47 -16.60
C GLU A 168 10.31 -9.27 -17.15
N GLN A 169 9.29 -9.77 -16.45
CA GLN A 169 7.89 -9.57 -16.83
C GLN A 169 7.53 -8.09 -16.89
N LEU A 170 7.96 -7.32 -15.88
CA LEU A 170 7.71 -5.88 -15.82
C LEU A 170 8.40 -5.14 -16.97
N ILE A 171 9.68 -5.44 -17.23
CA ILE A 171 10.41 -4.83 -18.36
C ILE A 171 9.73 -5.16 -19.68
N ARG A 172 9.41 -6.43 -19.93
CA ARG A 172 8.79 -6.89 -21.19
C ARG A 172 7.51 -6.12 -21.49
N HIS A 173 6.73 -5.81 -20.46
CA HIS A 173 5.48 -5.07 -20.63
C HIS A 173 5.66 -3.56 -20.70
N CYS A 174 6.54 -2.99 -19.88
CA CYS A 174 6.78 -1.54 -19.87
C CYS A 174 7.50 -1.08 -21.14
N LEU A 175 8.28 -1.97 -21.76
CA LEU A 175 9.18 -1.62 -22.86
C LEU A 175 8.47 -1.04 -24.10
N PRO A 176 7.38 -1.64 -24.64
CA PRO A 176 6.68 -1.04 -25.79
C PRO A 176 6.17 0.37 -25.49
N ALA A 177 5.67 0.59 -24.27
CA ALA A 177 5.20 1.90 -23.83
C ALA A 177 6.35 2.91 -23.70
N LEU A 178 7.47 2.52 -23.07
CA LEU A 178 8.67 3.35 -22.97
C LEU A 178 9.23 3.73 -24.35
N LYS A 179 9.26 2.79 -25.30
CA LYS A 179 9.69 3.06 -26.69
C LYS A 179 8.77 4.04 -27.40
N LYS A 180 7.45 3.89 -27.24
CA LYS A 180 6.45 4.79 -27.84
C LYS A 180 6.58 6.23 -27.33
N HIS A 181 6.89 6.39 -26.04
CA HIS A 181 7.04 7.68 -25.38
C HIS A 181 8.48 8.21 -25.35
N HIS A 182 9.41 7.56 -26.05
CA HIS A 182 10.81 7.98 -26.10
C HIS A 182 10.99 9.40 -26.67
N SER A 183 10.08 9.87 -27.54
CA SER A 183 10.07 11.24 -28.06
C SER A 183 9.78 12.30 -27.00
N ASP A 184 9.18 11.93 -25.87
CA ASP A 184 8.92 12.84 -24.74
C ASP A 184 10.15 12.97 -23.82
N GLY A 185 11.28 12.34 -24.20
CA GLY A 185 12.64 12.58 -23.72
C GLY A 185 12.89 12.34 -22.24
N ASP A 186 12.48 13.29 -21.39
CA ASP A 186 12.82 13.33 -19.98
C ASP A 186 11.92 12.42 -19.13
N SER A 187 10.63 12.35 -19.45
CA SER A 187 9.67 11.56 -18.66
C SER A 187 9.91 10.05 -18.78
N ALA A 188 10.16 9.55 -20.00
CA ALA A 188 10.40 8.12 -20.23
C ALA A 188 11.72 7.65 -19.59
N ARG A 189 12.77 8.48 -19.64
CA ARG A 189 14.06 8.19 -18.99
C ARG A 189 13.94 8.15 -17.47
N GLN A 190 13.22 9.10 -16.87
CA GLN A 190 13.01 9.12 -15.41
C GLN A 190 12.24 7.89 -14.92
N VAL A 191 11.21 7.47 -15.67
CA VAL A 191 10.46 6.24 -15.39
C VAL A 191 11.37 5.02 -15.50
N ALA A 192 12.13 4.89 -16.59
CA ALA A 192 13.04 3.76 -16.79
C ALA A 192 14.09 3.67 -15.68
N ALA A 193 14.68 4.81 -15.29
CA ALA A 193 15.62 4.92 -14.17
C ALA A 193 15.00 4.45 -12.83
N ARG A 194 13.77 4.88 -12.54
CA ARG A 194 13.06 4.50 -11.31
C ARG A 194 12.68 3.03 -11.29
N LEU A 195 12.28 2.47 -12.43
CA LEU A 195 12.05 1.04 -12.55
C LEU A 195 13.37 0.28 -12.33
N ALA A 196 14.45 0.68 -12.99
CA ALA A 196 15.79 0.07 -12.83
C ALA A 196 16.23 -0.02 -11.37
N ALA A 197 15.99 1.02 -10.56
CA ALA A 197 16.33 1.02 -9.14
C ALA A 197 15.62 -0.07 -8.30
N ASN A 198 14.56 -0.68 -8.82
CA ASN A 198 13.77 -1.71 -8.15
C ASN A 198 13.89 -3.10 -8.80
N LEU A 199 14.47 -3.19 -10.00
CA LEU A 199 14.62 -4.44 -10.76
C LEU A 199 15.79 -5.29 -10.25
N ALA A 200 15.77 -6.58 -10.59
CA ALA A 200 16.90 -7.47 -10.37
C ALA A 200 18.14 -6.99 -11.13
N PRO A 201 19.31 -6.91 -10.47
CA PRO A 201 20.53 -6.33 -11.07
C PRO A 201 21.00 -7.07 -12.33
N GLU A 202 20.78 -8.38 -12.40
CA GLU A 202 21.12 -9.22 -13.56
C GLU A 202 20.40 -8.82 -14.87
N LEU A 203 19.31 -8.05 -14.79
CA LEU A 203 18.57 -7.59 -15.96
C LEU A 203 19.02 -6.21 -16.49
N PHE A 204 19.97 -5.55 -15.84
CA PHE A 204 20.42 -4.23 -16.28
C PHE A 204 21.08 -4.23 -17.66
N PRO A 205 21.88 -5.24 -18.07
CA PRO A 205 22.36 -5.33 -19.45
C PRO A 205 21.22 -5.38 -20.48
N LEU A 206 20.03 -5.85 -20.08
CA LEU A 206 18.85 -5.85 -20.93
C LEU A 206 18.29 -4.43 -21.09
N LEU A 207 18.38 -3.57 -20.08
CA LEU A 207 18.00 -2.15 -20.17
C LEU A 207 18.96 -1.35 -21.08
N ASP A 208 20.27 -1.60 -20.98
CA ASP A 208 21.28 -0.94 -21.82
C ASP A 208 21.06 -1.22 -23.32
N ARG A 209 20.64 -2.44 -23.66
CA ARG A 209 20.30 -2.84 -25.04
C ARG A 209 19.08 -2.10 -25.61
N LEU A 210 18.30 -1.42 -24.77
CA LEU A 210 17.09 -0.74 -25.18
C LEU A 210 17.33 0.72 -25.58
N ASP A 211 18.59 1.18 -25.56
CA ASP A 211 19.01 2.57 -25.84
C ASP A 211 18.29 3.61 -24.96
N LEU A 212 17.65 3.14 -23.90
CA LEU A 212 17.25 3.95 -22.77
C LEU A 212 18.56 4.24 -22.06
N GLN A 213 19.25 5.32 -22.44
CA GLN A 213 20.48 5.76 -21.77
C GLN A 213 20.19 6.00 -20.28
N VAL A 214 20.22 4.94 -19.47
CA VAL A 214 20.10 5.03 -18.02
C VAL A 214 21.38 5.74 -17.59
N PRO A 215 21.29 6.95 -17.01
CA PRO A 215 22.47 7.71 -16.64
C PRO A 215 23.42 6.84 -15.81
N ALA A 216 24.69 6.76 -16.19
CA ALA A 216 25.71 5.97 -15.47
C ALA A 216 25.71 6.27 -13.95
N ALA A 217 25.41 7.51 -13.56
CA ALA A 217 25.26 7.91 -12.16
C ALA A 217 24.17 7.14 -11.38
N LEU A 218 23.10 6.69 -12.04
CA LEU A 218 22.07 5.85 -11.43
C LEU A 218 22.54 4.41 -11.26
N TYR A 219 23.36 3.92 -12.19
CA TYR A 219 24.03 2.64 -12.06
C TYR A 219 25.00 2.65 -10.87
N ASP A 220 25.78 3.72 -10.71
CA ASP A 220 26.73 3.89 -9.60
C ASP A 220 26.02 4.03 -8.24
N ALA A 221 24.98 4.87 -8.15
CA ALA A 221 24.20 5.03 -6.93
C ALA A 221 23.48 3.74 -6.52
N TYR A 222 23.07 2.93 -7.50
CA TYR A 222 22.50 1.61 -7.26
C TYR A 222 23.55 0.60 -6.81
N GLN A 223 24.71 0.52 -7.48
CA GLN A 223 25.79 -0.38 -7.08
C GLN A 223 26.20 -0.11 -5.63
N LEU A 224 26.30 1.17 -5.25
CA LEU A 224 26.55 1.56 -3.88
C LEU A 224 25.45 1.07 -2.93
N ARG A 225 24.17 1.24 -3.26
CA ARG A 225 23.05 0.75 -2.44
C ARG A 225 23.05 -0.76 -2.29
N PHE A 226 23.31 -1.50 -3.37
CA PHE A 226 23.39 -2.96 -3.36
C PHE A 226 24.56 -3.46 -2.52
N GLN A 227 25.74 -2.85 -2.66
CA GLN A 227 26.91 -3.13 -1.82
C GLN A 227 26.60 -2.89 -0.34
N LEU A 228 25.95 -1.77 -0.01
CA LEU A 228 25.53 -1.48 1.36
C LEU A 228 24.53 -2.52 1.89
N GLN A 229 23.53 -2.91 1.10
CA GLN A 229 22.55 -3.93 1.51
C GLN A 229 23.19 -5.32 1.74
N GLN A 230 24.15 -5.73 0.89
CA GLN A 230 24.92 -6.96 1.09
C GLN A 230 25.69 -6.93 2.41
N VAL A 231 26.34 -5.81 2.73
CA VAL A 231 27.09 -5.63 4.00
C VAL A 231 26.17 -5.79 5.23
N PHE A 232 24.94 -5.27 5.17
CA PHE A 232 23.99 -5.38 6.29
C PHE A 232 23.35 -6.77 6.45
N VAL A 233 23.17 -7.52 5.36
CA VAL A 233 22.61 -8.89 5.41
C VAL A 233 23.65 -9.91 5.87
N SER A 234 24.94 -9.67 5.60
CA SER A 234 26.03 -10.59 5.96
C SER A 234 26.57 -10.43 7.39
N SER A 235 26.05 -9.50 8.19
CA SER A 235 26.45 -9.31 9.61
C SER A 235 25.33 -9.64 10.59
N PRO A 236 24.99 -10.93 10.81
CA PRO A 236 24.01 -11.31 11.82
C PRO A 236 24.52 -11.21 13.27
N GLU A 237 25.80 -10.89 13.51
CA GLU A 237 26.42 -10.95 14.86
C GLU A 237 26.48 -9.62 15.64
N ASN A 238 25.83 -8.54 15.18
CA ASN A 238 25.90 -7.23 15.85
C ASN A 238 24.53 -6.65 16.27
N TYR A 239 23.61 -7.50 16.74
CA TYR A 239 22.42 -7.09 17.50
C TYR A 239 22.17 -8.03 18.68
#